data_AF-A0A7S4PB44-F1
#
_entry.id   AF-A0A7S4PB44-F1
#
_cell.length_a   1.000
_cell.length_b   1.000
_cell.length_c   1.000
_cell.angle_alpha   90.00
_cell.angle_beta   90.00
_cell.angle_gamma   90.00
#
_symmetry.space_group_name_H-M   'P 1'
#
loop_
_entity.id
_entity.type
_entity.pdbx_description
1 polymer ?
#
loop_
_entity_poly.entity_id
_entity_poly.type
_entity_poly.pdbx_seq_one_letter_code
_entity_poly.pdbx_strand_id
1 'polypeptide(L)'
;VKQAHWASQAWRPVVNRIVATWIGRFDPERIIILENLGTGVTTQTRKGDLLQDVKYFVHPPLQIRTDYRFANSMVARDKLTFFYGKKSAEQFLENCAWSDDDDRVIIPEITGVYVYESAKTTTVVMKGEQRT
;
A
#
# COMPACT_ATOMS: atom_id res chain seq x y z
N VAL A 1 -11.60 14.68 -13.29
CA VAL A 1 -11.91 15.14 -11.91
C VAL A 1 -10.95 16.28 -11.58
N LYS A 2 -11.44 17.52 -11.32
CA LYS A 2 -10.55 18.66 -11.01
C LYS A 2 -9.76 18.38 -9.73
N GLN A 3 -8.51 18.84 -9.64
CA GLN A 3 -7.62 18.66 -8.49
C GLN A 3 -8.29 19.05 -7.14
N ALA A 4 -9.13 20.07 -7.14
CA ALA A 4 -9.92 20.50 -5.98
C ALA A 4 -10.85 19.42 -5.40
N HIS A 5 -11.34 18.48 -6.20
CA HIS A 5 -12.17 17.37 -5.72
C HIS A 5 -11.37 16.31 -4.95
N TRP A 6 -10.06 16.24 -5.15
CA TRP A 6 -9.18 15.35 -4.39
C TRP A 6 -9.01 15.84 -2.95
N ALA A 7 -8.84 17.15 -2.78
CA ALA A 7 -8.69 17.80 -1.48
C ALA A 7 -9.96 17.71 -0.61
N SER A 8 -11.15 17.79 -1.22
CA SER A 8 -12.43 17.72 -0.49
C SER A 8 -12.97 16.31 -0.26
N GLN A 9 -12.20 15.27 -0.61
CA GLN A 9 -12.65 13.86 -0.62
C GLN A 9 -13.97 13.60 -1.36
N ALA A 10 -14.39 14.49 -2.27
CA ALA A 10 -15.64 14.37 -3.01
C ALA A 10 -15.68 13.13 -3.94
N TRP A 11 -14.52 12.52 -4.21
CA TRP A 11 -14.39 11.26 -4.95
C TRP A 11 -14.81 10.04 -4.13
N ARG A 12 -14.74 10.10 -2.79
CA ARG A 12 -14.88 8.95 -1.88
C ARG A 12 -16.20 8.19 -2.07
N PRO A 13 -17.37 8.84 -2.18
CA PRO A 13 -18.63 8.12 -2.41
C PRO A 13 -18.66 7.36 -3.74
N VAL A 14 -18.06 7.94 -4.79
CA VAL A 14 -18.03 7.32 -6.13
C VAL A 14 -17.13 6.09 -6.12
N VAL A 15 -15.94 6.17 -5.52
CA VAL A 15 -15.02 5.04 -5.40
C VAL A 15 -15.63 3.94 -4.53
N ASN A 16 -16.20 4.29 -3.37
CA ASN A 16 -16.87 3.30 -2.51
C ASN A 16 -17.98 2.55 -3.25
N ARG A 17 -18.80 3.24 -4.04
CA ARG A 17 -19.85 2.61 -4.85
C ARG A 17 -19.29 1.65 -5.90
N ILE A 18 -18.22 2.04 -6.60
CA ILE A 18 -17.57 1.19 -7.61
C ILE A 18 -17.00 -0.06 -6.94
N VAL A 19 -16.27 0.10 -5.84
CA VAL A 19 -15.67 -0.99 -5.08
C VAL A 19 -16.74 -1.94 -4.55
N ALA A 20 -17.81 -1.43 -3.94
CA ALA A 20 -18.94 -2.24 -3.48
C ALA A 20 -19.60 -3.03 -4.62
N THR A 21 -19.77 -2.40 -5.79
CA THR A 21 -20.34 -3.06 -6.98
C THR A 21 -19.43 -4.16 -7.50
N TRP A 22 -18.12 -3.90 -7.58
CA TRP A 22 -17.14 -4.88 -8.05
C TRP A 22 -17.05 -6.06 -7.09
N ILE A 23 -16.92 -5.80 -5.79
CA ILE A 23 -16.84 -6.87 -4.79
C ILE A 23 -18.12 -7.68 -4.76
N GLY A 24 -19.30 -7.02 -4.78
CA GLY A 24 -20.58 -7.73 -4.80
C GLY A 24 -20.78 -8.58 -6.06
N ARG A 25 -20.26 -8.15 -7.22
CA ARG A 25 -20.43 -8.85 -8.50
C ARG A 25 -19.42 -9.97 -8.73
N PHE A 26 -18.17 -9.76 -8.33
CA PHE A 26 -17.08 -10.70 -8.60
C PHE A 26 -16.76 -11.61 -7.41
N ASP A 27 -17.23 -11.26 -6.20
CA ASP A 27 -17.02 -12.01 -4.96
C ASP A 27 -15.57 -12.50 -4.80
N PRO A 28 -14.58 -11.58 -4.84
CA PRO A 28 -13.18 -11.96 -4.86
C PRO A 28 -12.78 -12.70 -3.58
N GLU A 29 -11.93 -13.72 -3.72
CA GLU A 29 -11.31 -14.39 -2.57
C GLU A 29 -10.19 -13.53 -1.96
N ARG A 30 -9.57 -12.66 -2.77
CA ARG A 30 -8.45 -11.80 -2.39
C ARG A 30 -8.58 -10.40 -2.98
N ILE A 31 -8.27 -9.38 -2.18
CA ILE A 31 -8.16 -7.99 -2.64
C ILE A 31 -6.77 -7.45 -2.29
N ILE A 32 -6.09 -6.89 -3.28
CA ILE A 32 -4.81 -6.20 -3.09
C ILE A 32 -5.04 -4.71 -3.27
N ILE A 33 -4.67 -3.93 -2.26
CA ILE A 33 -4.71 -2.47 -2.29
C ILE A 33 -3.30 -1.94 -2.32
N LEU A 34 -3.03 -1.07 -3.29
CA LEU A 34 -1.78 -0.33 -3.43
C LEU A 34 -2.06 1.14 -3.11
N GLU A 35 -1.52 1.64 -2.01
CA GLU A 35 -1.66 3.05 -1.60
C GLU A 35 -0.30 3.75 -1.67
N ASN A 36 -0.22 4.92 -2.30
CA ASN A 36 0.96 5.76 -2.18
C ASN A 36 0.93 6.44 -0.80
N LEU A 37 1.85 6.05 0.08
CA LEU A 37 1.89 6.52 1.46
C LEU A 37 2.78 7.76 1.62
N GLY A 38 3.67 8.00 0.65
CA GLY A 38 4.67 9.06 0.68
C GLY A 38 5.88 8.69 1.55
N THR A 39 7.04 9.25 1.21
CA THR A 39 8.33 8.94 1.83
C THR A 39 8.45 9.45 3.26
N GLY A 40 9.25 8.77 4.09
CA GLY A 40 9.59 9.23 5.44
C GLY A 40 8.66 8.70 6.54
N VAL A 41 7.72 7.85 6.17
CA VAL A 41 6.84 7.15 7.11
C VAL A 41 7.54 5.89 7.62
N THR A 42 7.61 5.72 8.94
CA THR A 42 8.19 4.53 9.59
C THR A 42 7.16 3.43 9.82
N THR A 43 5.89 3.82 9.96
CA THR A 43 4.76 2.94 10.27
C THR A 43 3.73 2.99 9.16
N GLN A 44 3.58 1.86 8.46
CA GLN A 44 2.57 1.70 7.43
C GLN A 44 1.17 1.90 8.04
N THR A 45 0.53 3.01 7.68
CA THR A 45 -0.79 3.36 8.20
C THR A 45 -1.74 3.54 7.03
N ARG A 46 -2.80 2.71 6.99
CA ARG A 46 -3.81 2.80 5.94
C ARG A 46 -4.52 4.14 6.04
N LYS A 47 -4.54 4.91 4.95
CA LYS A 47 -5.15 6.26 4.93
C LYS A 47 -6.66 6.25 4.70
N GLY A 48 -7.26 5.07 4.50
CA GLY A 48 -8.63 4.98 4.03
C GLY A 48 -9.39 3.72 4.39
N ASP A 49 -10.64 3.97 4.75
CA ASP A 49 -11.75 3.05 4.99
C ASP A 49 -12.31 2.25 3.81
N LEU A 50 -11.54 1.89 2.78
CA LEU A 50 -12.15 1.45 1.51
C LEU A 50 -12.87 0.09 1.56
N LEU A 51 -12.72 -0.68 2.64
CA LEU A 51 -13.27 -2.03 2.78
C LEU A 51 -14.11 -2.28 4.04
N GLN A 52 -14.35 -1.27 4.89
CA GLN A 52 -15.11 -1.46 6.15
C GLN A 52 -16.57 -1.87 5.92
N ASP A 53 -17.14 -1.55 4.75
CA ASP A 53 -18.51 -1.95 4.39
C ASP A 53 -18.59 -3.33 3.71
N VAL A 54 -17.45 -4.00 3.50
CA VAL A 54 -17.38 -5.25 2.76
C VAL A 54 -17.43 -6.44 3.71
N LYS A 55 -18.54 -7.16 3.68
CA LYS A 55 -18.71 -8.40 4.45
C LYS A 55 -17.66 -9.43 4.00
N TYR A 56 -17.11 -10.20 4.95
CA TYR A 56 -16.16 -11.31 4.80
C TYR A 56 -14.65 -10.97 4.72
N PHE A 57 -14.23 -9.71 4.60
CA PHE A 57 -12.83 -9.30 4.79
C PHE A 57 -12.60 -8.79 6.21
N VAL A 58 -12.83 -9.66 7.18
CA VAL A 58 -12.90 -9.30 8.61
C VAL A 58 -11.53 -9.29 9.31
N HIS A 59 -10.50 -9.85 8.68
CA HIS A 59 -9.16 -9.89 9.25
C HIS A 59 -8.35 -8.65 8.86
N PRO A 60 -7.44 -8.18 9.74
CA PRO A 60 -6.44 -7.20 9.34
C PRO A 60 -5.68 -7.69 8.11
N PRO A 61 -5.38 -6.80 7.14
CA PRO A 61 -4.63 -7.21 5.95
C PRO A 61 -3.20 -7.60 6.32
N LEU A 62 -2.61 -8.48 5.51
CA LEU A 62 -1.15 -8.56 5.46
C LEU A 62 -0.62 -7.24 4.90
N GLN A 63 0.34 -6.65 5.61
CA GLN A 63 0.95 -5.38 5.24
C GLN A 63 2.35 -5.64 4.69
N ILE A 64 2.62 -5.15 3.48
CA ILE A 64 3.93 -5.22 2.85
C ILE A 64 4.39 -3.80 2.54
N ARG A 65 5.57 -3.47 3.07
CA ARG A 65 6.23 -2.17 2.90
C ARG A 65 7.20 -2.22 1.72
N THR A 66 7.13 -1.22 0.84
CA THR A 66 8.01 -1.13 -0.35
C THR A 66 8.99 0.03 -0.21
N ASP A 67 10.08 -0.22 0.51
CA ASP A 67 11.21 0.71 0.59
C ASP A 67 12.04 0.71 -0.69
N TYR A 68 12.53 1.87 -1.11
CA TYR A 68 13.56 1.92 -2.14
C TYR A 68 14.92 1.82 -1.51
N ARG A 69 15.70 0.83 -1.94
CA ARG A 69 17.07 0.59 -1.48
C ARG A 69 18.03 0.92 -2.61
N PHE A 70 19.01 1.76 -2.31
CA PHE A 70 20.01 2.21 -3.25
C PHE A 70 21.40 1.90 -2.71
N ALA A 71 22.32 1.55 -3.61
CA ALA A 71 23.69 1.21 -3.23
C ALA A 71 24.41 2.34 -2.48
N ASN A 72 24.09 3.61 -2.78
CA ASN A 72 24.62 4.79 -2.09
C ASN A 72 23.79 6.04 -2.45
N SER A 73 24.12 7.17 -1.83
CA SER A 73 23.42 8.46 -1.99
C SER A 73 23.50 9.04 -3.40
N MET A 74 24.59 8.78 -4.13
CA MET A 74 24.74 9.23 -5.52
C MET A 74 23.75 8.50 -6.43
N VAL A 75 23.65 7.17 -6.32
CA VAL A 75 22.69 6.36 -7.08
C VAL A 75 21.25 6.74 -6.71
N ALA A 76 20.98 6.93 -5.42
CA ALA A 76 19.66 7.37 -4.97
C ALA A 76 19.27 8.73 -5.56
N ARG A 77 20.18 9.72 -5.54
CA ARG A 77 19.94 11.06 -6.10
C ARG A 77 19.62 11.02 -7.59
N ASP A 78 20.40 10.26 -8.37
CA ASP A 78 20.19 10.14 -9.82
C ASP A 78 18.80 9.56 -10.13
N LYS A 79 18.47 8.41 -9.53
CA LYS A 79 17.19 7.73 -9.75
C LYS A 79 16.00 8.56 -9.28
N LEU A 80 16.06 9.15 -8.09
CA LEU A 80 14.98 9.98 -7.58
C LEU A 80 14.81 11.26 -8.42
N THR A 81 15.91 11.85 -8.92
CA THR A 81 15.85 13.03 -9.79
C THR A 81 15.14 12.71 -11.10
N PHE A 82 15.40 11.54 -11.67
CA PHE A 82 14.71 11.10 -12.89
C PHE A 82 13.18 10.99 -12.70
N PHE A 83 12.72 10.42 -11.59
CA PHE A 83 11.29 10.20 -11.36
C PHE A 83 10.54 11.39 -10.76
N TYR A 84 11.18 12.17 -9.89
CA TYR A 84 10.52 13.18 -9.06
C TYR A 84 11.10 14.60 -9.24
N GLY A 85 12.17 14.75 -10.01
CA GLY A 85 12.89 16.01 -10.19
C GLY A 85 13.89 16.30 -9.07
N LYS A 86 14.87 17.15 -9.37
CA LYS A 86 16.05 17.40 -8.52
C LYS A 86 15.68 17.87 -7.11
N LYS A 87 14.81 18.87 -7.00
CA LYS A 87 14.41 19.44 -5.70
C LYS A 87 13.75 18.42 -4.78
N SER A 88 12.85 17.59 -5.30
CA SER A 88 12.17 16.55 -4.52
C SER A 88 13.13 15.41 -4.15
N ALA A 89 14.04 15.05 -5.05
CA ALA A 89 15.08 14.06 -4.77
C ALA A 89 16.00 14.49 -3.62
N GLU A 90 16.42 15.76 -3.60
CA GLU A 90 17.21 16.34 -2.50
C GLU A 90 16.43 16.28 -1.18
N GLN A 91 15.16 16.69 -1.19
CA GLN A 91 14.31 16.63 0.00
C GLN A 91 14.14 15.21 0.56
N PHE A 92 13.96 14.20 -0.30
CA PHE A 92 13.88 12.80 0.14
C PHE A 92 15.18 12.31 0.78
N LEU A 93 16.33 12.68 0.21
CA LEU A 93 17.63 12.27 0.73
C LEU A 93 17.97 12.94 2.06
N GLU A 94 17.61 14.21 2.22
CA GLU A 94 17.95 14.98 3.41
C GLU A 94 17.04 14.64 4.60
N ASN A 95 15.75 14.40 4.35
CA ASN A 95 14.75 14.36 5.41
C ASN A 95 14.13 12.98 5.62
N CYS A 96 14.27 12.07 4.65
CA CYS A 96 13.60 10.78 4.71
C CYS A 96 14.57 9.60 4.68
N ALA A 97 15.78 9.75 4.14
CA ALA A 97 16.69 8.64 3.93
C ALA A 97 17.28 8.09 5.23
N TRP A 98 17.44 6.77 5.28
CA TRP A 98 18.22 6.06 6.30
C TRP A 98 19.42 5.37 5.66
N SER A 99 20.42 5.05 6.47
CA SER A 99 21.49 4.14 6.08
C SER A 99 21.28 2.79 6.76
N ASP A 100 21.53 1.69 6.04
CA ASP A 100 21.76 0.40 6.69
C ASP A 100 23.24 0.20 7.05
N ASP A 101 23.57 -0.96 7.61
CA ASP A 101 24.91 -1.34 8.06
C ASP A 101 25.94 -1.44 6.92
N ASP A 102 25.49 -1.49 5.65
CA ASP A 102 26.31 -1.58 4.44
C ASP A 102 26.47 -0.20 3.75
N ASP A 103 26.20 0.91 4.44
CA ASP A 103 26.16 2.28 3.89
C ASP A 103 25.14 2.48 2.74
N ARG A 104 24.15 1.59 2.62
CA ARG A 104 23.13 1.72 1.57
C ARG A 104 22.09 2.74 1.98
N VAL A 105 21.66 3.52 1.00
CA VAL A 105 20.62 4.53 1.20
C VAL A 105 19.25 3.91 1.03
N ILE A 106 18.45 3.97 2.09
CA ILE A 106 17.06 3.51 2.11
C ILE A 106 16.15 4.72 2.12
N ILE A 107 15.28 4.83 1.14
CA ILE A 107 14.15 5.77 1.18
C ILE A 107 12.93 5.01 1.69
N PRO A 108 12.50 5.27 2.93
CA PRO A 108 11.42 4.54 3.55
C PRO A 108 10.08 4.87 2.90
N GLU A 109 9.35 3.80 2.61
CA GLU A 109 7.94 3.72 2.32
C GLU A 109 7.45 4.65 1.19
N ILE A 110 7.37 4.12 -0.03
CA ILE A 110 6.80 4.87 -1.16
C ILE A 110 5.41 4.35 -1.53
N THR A 111 5.14 3.08 -1.24
CA THR A 111 3.84 2.44 -1.45
C THR A 111 3.58 1.45 -0.33
N GLY A 112 2.36 1.48 0.21
CA GLY A 112 1.85 0.45 1.08
C GLY A 112 1.06 -0.56 0.27
N VAL A 113 1.36 -1.83 0.46
CA VAL A 113 0.58 -2.93 -0.10
C VAL A 113 -0.19 -3.60 1.04
N TYR A 114 -1.50 -3.74 0.84
CA TYR A 114 -2.41 -4.37 1.79
C TYR A 114 -3.14 -5.52 1.11
N VAL A 115 -2.95 -6.73 1.62
CA VAL A 115 -3.58 -7.94 1.09
C VAL A 115 -4.68 -8.38 2.04
N TYR A 116 -5.92 -8.36 1.54
CA TYR A 116 -7.11 -8.82 2.24
C TYR A 116 -7.50 -10.18 1.70
N GLU A 117 -7.68 -11.15 2.60
CA GLU A 117 -8.18 -12.48 2.27
C GLU A 117 -9.62 -12.62 2.78
N SER A 118 -10.48 -13.23 1.97
CA SER A 118 -11.86 -13.49 2.33
C SER A 118 -11.92 -14.64 3.34
N ALA A 119 -12.72 -14.47 4.40
CA ALA A 119 -12.97 -15.51 5.40
C ALA A 119 -13.71 -16.74 4.85
N LYS A 120 -14.24 -16.68 3.61
CA LYS A 120 -14.82 -17.83 2.91
C LYS A 120 -13.78 -18.94 2.65
N THR A 121 -12.52 -18.56 2.46
CA THR A 121 -11.42 -19.45 2.11
C THR A 121 -11.03 -20.38 3.27
N THR A 122 -11.30 -19.98 4.52
CA THR A 122 -10.89 -20.73 5.73
C THR A 122 -11.71 -22.00 5.97
N THR A 123 -12.87 -22.15 5.31
CA THR A 123 -13.75 -23.31 5.56
C THR A 123 -13.29 -24.61 4.85
N VAL A 124 -12.36 -24.55 3.90
CA VAL A 124 -11.99 -25.71 3.07
C VAL A 124 -10.84 -26.55 3.65
N VAL A 125 -9.98 -26.00 4.50
CA VAL A 125 -8.75 -26.70 4.94
C VAL A 125 -8.95 -27.61 6.17
N MET A 126 -10.05 -27.48 6.92
CA MET A 126 -10.25 -28.19 8.20
C MET A 126 -11.08 -29.50 8.10
N LYS A 127 -11.41 -29.99 6.90
CA LYS A 127 -12.17 -31.25 6.70
C LYS A 127 -11.33 -32.41 6.13
N GLY A 128 -10.00 -32.30 6.15
CA GLY A 128 -9.10 -33.20 5.44
C GLY A 128 -8.22 -34.13 6.26
N GLU A 129 -8.35 -34.23 7.59
CA GLU A 129 -7.57 -35.19 8.38
C GLU A 129 -8.46 -35.94 9.39
N GLN A 130 -9.19 -36.93 8.88
CA GLN A 130 -9.39 -38.18 9.59
C GLN A 130 -9.15 -39.31 8.59
N ARG A 131 -7.93 -39.87 8.61
CA ARG A 131 -7.69 -41.22 8.12
C ARG A 131 -7.61 -42.13 9.33
N THR A 132 -8.59 -43.02 9.39
CA THR A 132 -8.64 -44.30 10.10
C THR A 132 -7.32 -45.05 10.06
#